data_AF-A0A5M6HQQ6-F1
#
_entry.id   AF-A0A5M6HQQ6-F1
#
_cell.length_a   1.000
_cell.length_b   1.000
_cell.length_c   1.000
_cell.angle_alpha   90.00
_cell.angle_beta   90.00
_cell.angle_gamma   90.00
#
_symmetry.space_group_name_H-M   'P 1'
#
loop_
_entity.id
_entity.type
_entity.pdbx_description
1 polymer ?
#
loop_
_entity_poly.entity_id
_entity_poly.type
_entity_poly.pdbx_seq_one_letter_code
_entity_poly.pdbx_strand_id
1 'polypeptide(L)'
;MARTLIVTRHAPIVAWLSARGISGEMIASLDDTTLLSLKSGDRVIGPLPFRLAASLVEKGVVYEAIDLELDASGRGRELSVEEMDAAGARLVQYVVRRVDHIDLPDELTVDRQSIQKARHSKNRGAKFPTAALAILLLTIVVLSQSWLFQTLWDTFQPAILNSQPPDPGSPTLSFWGRLLAAARSDQGIRLLIQGGGAFVLLATVAWIVYRLRGRILYATFGIRPVDPRRVLITTVSFPPKDALLEEATRLPLEILGASRSQIERLKKRLEAGDARFGDSTRASLQSQILTVEKLRFGFPWQQPVRAARAHLPVLQHILVIVSKETAGAYDQFTGFLRGRLDAAGFQHVSIMRMRGDVDIEDHDQILASLKAAIELARSKWGVKEEDIVIDCTPGSKVFSIAAAIATINRAVTVAYVNNDGQVATYDGSIALMDIDT
;
A
#
# COMPACT_ATOMS: atom_id res chain seq x y z
N MET A 1 10.45 7.24 42.25
CA MET A 1 11.70 7.37 41.47
C MET A 1 11.31 7.37 40.00
N ALA A 2 11.99 8.16 39.17
CA ALA A 2 11.83 8.10 37.72
C ALA A 2 12.27 6.72 37.22
N ARG A 3 11.49 6.09 36.33
CA ARG A 3 11.86 4.80 35.72
C ARG A 3 12.45 5.00 34.33
N THR A 4 13.30 4.06 33.93
CA THR A 4 13.89 3.99 32.58
C THR A 4 13.35 2.76 31.85
N LEU A 5 12.76 2.95 30.68
CA LEU A 5 12.39 1.88 29.75
C LEU A 5 13.34 1.88 28.55
N ILE A 6 13.81 0.70 28.15
CA ILE A 6 14.67 0.50 26.98
C ILE A 6 13.86 -0.29 25.94
N VAL A 7 13.46 0.37 24.86
CA VAL A 7 12.63 -0.19 23.79
C VAL A 7 13.53 -0.75 22.70
N THR A 8 13.84 -2.04 22.76
CA THR A 8 14.65 -2.72 21.74
C THR A 8 14.45 -4.23 21.79
N ARG A 9 14.76 -4.89 20.68
CA ARG A 9 14.93 -6.35 20.61
C ARG A 9 16.39 -6.76 20.44
N HIS A 10 17.29 -5.79 20.30
CA HIS A 10 18.69 -6.00 19.98
C HIS A 10 19.53 -6.01 21.26
N ALA A 11 20.09 -7.18 21.58
CA ALA A 11 20.96 -7.35 22.74
C ALA A 11 22.19 -6.41 22.74
N PRO A 12 22.84 -6.11 21.60
CA PRO A 12 23.98 -5.19 21.58
C PRO A 12 23.66 -3.78 22.11
N ILE A 13 22.44 -3.27 21.83
CA ILE A 13 22.01 -1.95 22.33
C ILE A 13 21.94 -1.94 23.87
N VAL A 14 21.43 -3.01 24.47
CA VAL A 14 21.33 -3.13 25.94
C VAL A 14 22.71 -3.23 26.56
N ALA A 15 23.60 -4.03 25.97
CA ALA A 15 24.99 -4.14 26.41
C ALA A 15 25.72 -2.79 26.32
N TRP A 16 25.52 -2.06 25.23
CA TRP A 16 26.10 -0.74 24.99
C TRP A 16 25.63 0.31 26.00
N LEU A 17 24.33 0.31 26.35
CA LEU A 17 23.78 1.19 27.40
C LEU A 17 24.28 0.82 28.80
N SER A 18 24.31 -0.48 29.11
CA SER A 18 24.79 -1.00 30.40
C SER A 18 26.25 -0.64 30.66
N ALA A 19 27.11 -0.74 29.63
CA ALA A 19 28.51 -0.32 29.70
C ALA A 19 28.70 1.17 30.05
N ARG A 20 27.66 1.99 29.87
CA ARG A 20 27.62 3.43 30.18
C ARG A 20 26.87 3.76 31.47
N GLY A 21 26.58 2.74 32.29
CA GLY A 21 25.85 2.91 33.55
C GLY A 21 24.36 3.20 33.37
N ILE A 22 23.81 2.98 32.18
CA ILE A 22 22.39 3.16 31.90
C ILE A 22 21.70 1.80 31.96
N SER A 23 20.86 1.62 32.98
CA SER A 23 20.03 0.43 33.17
C SER A 23 18.55 0.80 33.16
N GLY A 24 17.71 -0.16 32.79
CA GLY A 24 16.27 0.03 32.66
C GLY A 24 15.55 -1.27 32.32
N GLU A 25 14.23 -1.25 32.38
CA GLU A 25 13.38 -2.37 31.97
C GLU A 25 13.40 -2.48 30.44
N MET A 26 13.76 -3.65 29.92
CA MET A 26 13.79 -3.90 28.48
C MET A 26 12.42 -4.36 28.00
N ILE A 27 11.87 -3.67 27.00
CA ILE A 27 10.63 -4.05 26.33
C ILE A 27 10.83 -4.13 24.82
N ALA A 28 10.17 -5.10 24.18
CA ALA A 28 10.31 -5.32 22.74
C ALA A 28 9.61 -4.26 21.87
N SER A 29 8.62 -3.57 22.43
CA SER A 29 7.85 -2.49 21.80
C SER A 29 7.07 -1.72 22.85
N LEU A 30 6.90 -0.42 22.65
CA LEU A 30 6.04 0.43 23.46
C LEU A 30 4.60 0.39 22.92
N ASP A 31 3.65 -0.02 23.74
CA ASP A 31 2.22 0.01 23.43
C ASP A 31 1.49 1.14 24.17
N ASP A 32 0.22 1.38 23.81
CA ASP A 32 -0.57 2.46 24.39
C ASP A 32 -0.78 2.28 25.91
N THR A 33 -0.90 1.04 26.39
CA THR A 33 -1.05 0.73 27.82
C THR A 33 0.20 1.12 28.61
N THR A 34 1.37 0.77 28.10
CA THR A 34 2.66 1.11 28.71
C THR A 34 2.86 2.62 28.66
N LEU A 35 2.55 3.27 27.54
CA LEU A 35 2.61 4.72 27.40
C LEU A 35 1.71 5.45 28.41
N LEU A 36 0.50 4.95 28.63
CA LEU A 36 -0.43 5.50 29.64
C LEU A 36 0.11 5.36 31.07
N SER A 37 0.90 4.34 31.36
CA SER A 37 1.48 4.12 32.70
C SER A 37 2.70 5.02 33.03
N LEU A 38 3.36 5.60 32.02
CA LEU A 38 4.55 6.47 32.21
C LEU A 38 4.18 7.79 32.91
N LYS A 39 5.13 8.38 33.63
CA LYS A 39 4.93 9.66 34.33
C LYS A 39 5.96 10.67 33.87
N SER A 40 5.65 11.96 34.04
CA SER A 40 6.62 13.03 33.80
C SER A 40 7.91 12.76 34.57
N GLY A 41 9.05 12.90 33.89
CA GLY A 41 10.38 12.58 34.43
C GLY A 41 10.85 11.13 34.20
N ASP A 42 9.97 10.20 33.77
CA ASP A 42 10.41 8.89 33.30
C ASP A 42 11.27 9.04 32.03
N ARG A 43 12.08 8.03 31.72
CA ARG A 43 12.96 7.98 30.54
C ARG A 43 12.58 6.82 29.64
N VAL A 44 12.55 7.05 28.33
CA VAL A 44 12.36 6.01 27.32
C VAL A 44 13.48 6.10 26.29
N ILE A 45 14.22 5.02 26.12
CA ILE A 45 15.37 4.92 25.23
C ILE A 45 15.07 3.91 24.12
N GLY A 46 15.11 4.33 22.85
CA GLY A 46 15.02 3.40 21.71
C GLY A 46 14.32 3.96 20.47
N PRO A 47 14.33 3.22 19.36
CA PRO A 47 13.59 3.62 18.17
C PRO A 47 12.08 3.56 18.42
N LEU A 48 11.39 4.68 18.20
CA LEU A 48 9.93 4.77 18.32
C LEU A 48 9.31 5.38 17.06
N PRO A 49 8.10 4.95 16.66
CA PRO A 49 7.28 5.73 15.73
C PRO A 49 7.08 7.15 16.25
N PHE A 50 7.20 8.16 15.37
CA PHE A 50 7.12 9.59 15.76
C PHE A 50 5.87 9.96 16.56
N ARG A 51 4.73 9.30 16.28
CA ARG A 51 3.51 9.47 17.05
C ARG A 51 3.71 9.16 18.54
N LEU A 52 4.37 8.06 18.87
CA LEU A 52 4.60 7.66 20.27
C LEU A 52 5.63 8.57 20.93
N ALA A 53 6.72 8.90 20.22
CA ALA A 53 7.73 9.84 20.71
C ALA A 53 7.13 11.21 21.05
N ALA A 54 6.25 11.76 20.19
CA ALA A 54 5.55 13.00 20.47
C ALA A 54 4.66 12.91 21.71
N SER A 55 3.90 11.82 21.85
CA SER A 55 3.04 11.60 23.02
C SER A 55 3.83 11.43 24.33
N LEU A 56 5.03 10.85 24.28
CA LEU A 56 5.93 10.77 25.44
C LEU A 56 6.40 12.17 25.87
N VAL A 57 6.91 12.95 24.92
CA VAL A 57 7.44 14.29 25.17
C VAL A 57 6.34 15.22 25.70
N GLU A 58 5.13 15.17 25.13
CA GLU A 58 3.95 15.91 25.61
C GLU A 58 3.60 15.57 27.07
N LYS A 59 3.82 14.33 27.50
CA LYS A 59 3.60 13.86 28.87
C LYS A 59 4.75 14.21 29.84
N GLY A 60 5.78 14.92 29.37
CA GLY A 60 6.97 15.23 30.15
C GLY A 60 7.90 14.04 30.37
N VAL A 61 7.77 12.97 29.58
CA VAL A 61 8.71 11.83 29.57
C VAL A 61 9.92 12.21 28.71
N VAL A 62 11.12 11.90 29.19
CA VAL A 62 12.35 12.12 28.45
C VAL A 62 12.50 11.02 27.38
N TYR A 63 12.44 11.41 26.12
CA TYR A 63 12.65 10.51 24.98
C TYR A 63 14.08 10.65 24.44
N GLU A 64 14.79 9.53 24.38
CA GLU A 64 16.15 9.43 23.86
C GLU A 64 16.23 8.30 22.82
N ALA A 65 17.07 8.47 21.81
CA ALA A 65 17.41 7.42 20.86
C ALA A 65 18.93 7.35 20.66
N ILE A 66 19.39 6.17 20.24
CA ILE A 66 20.79 5.99 19.85
C ILE A 66 20.93 6.47 18.41
N ASP A 67 21.78 7.46 18.22
CA ASP A 67 22.18 7.96 16.92
C ASP A 67 23.53 7.36 16.53
N LEU A 68 23.68 6.96 15.26
CA LEU A 68 24.82 6.25 14.71
C LEU A 68 25.21 6.89 13.37
N GLU A 69 26.50 7.08 13.13
CA GLU A 69 27.03 7.58 11.86
C GLU A 69 27.50 6.39 11.01
N LEU A 70 26.57 5.84 10.22
CA LEU A 70 26.81 4.70 9.34
C LEU A 70 26.86 5.13 7.88
N ASP A 71 27.88 4.66 7.16
CA ASP A 71 27.89 4.68 5.70
C ASP A 71 26.81 3.75 5.13
N ALA A 72 26.62 3.78 3.80
CA ALA A 72 25.61 2.97 3.14
C ALA A 72 25.79 1.45 3.37
N SER A 73 27.04 0.98 3.55
CA SER A 73 27.36 -0.44 3.75
C SER A 73 27.11 -0.92 5.19
N GLY A 74 27.16 -0.02 6.17
CA GLY A 74 26.89 -0.32 7.58
C GLY A 74 25.41 -0.40 7.94
N ARG A 75 24.50 0.10 7.09
CA ARG A 75 23.05 0.11 7.35
C ARG A 75 22.46 -1.30 7.30
N GLY A 76 21.55 -1.60 8.23
CA GLY A 76 20.81 -2.87 8.26
C GLY A 76 21.59 -4.07 8.82
N ARG A 77 22.85 -3.88 9.21
CA ARG A 77 23.66 -4.87 9.92
C ARG A 77 23.48 -4.74 11.43
N GLU A 78 23.49 -5.87 12.14
CA GLU A 78 23.60 -5.86 13.59
C GLU A 78 25.06 -5.56 13.98
N LEU A 79 25.25 -4.51 14.79
CA LEU A 79 26.58 -4.03 15.20
C LEU A 79 26.91 -4.56 16.61
N SER A 80 28.17 -4.93 16.84
CA SER A 80 28.69 -5.16 18.19
C SER A 80 28.79 -3.84 18.98
N VAL A 81 29.05 -3.93 20.29
CA VAL A 81 29.23 -2.74 21.15
C VAL A 81 30.41 -1.89 20.66
N GLU A 82 31.52 -2.54 20.28
CA GLU A 82 32.72 -1.90 19.75
C GLU A 82 32.47 -1.27 18.39
N GLU A 83 31.66 -1.93 17.54
CA GLU A 83 31.28 -1.38 16.24
C GLU A 83 30.33 -0.19 16.37
N MET A 84 29.42 -0.21 17.36
CA MET A 84 28.59 0.95 17.69
C MET A 84 29.47 2.13 18.12
N ASP A 85 30.48 1.90 18.96
CA ASP A 85 31.43 2.94 19.38
C ASP A 85 32.24 3.49 18.20
N ALA A 86 32.74 2.61 17.33
CA ALA A 86 33.44 3.01 16.12
C ALA A 86 32.55 3.80 15.15
N ALA A 87 31.24 3.51 15.12
CA ALA A 87 30.23 4.24 14.36
C ALA A 87 29.72 5.52 15.05
N GLY A 88 30.39 5.99 16.12
CA GLY A 88 30.04 7.24 16.79
C GLY A 88 28.71 7.19 17.54
N ALA A 89 28.31 6.01 18.05
CA ALA A 89 27.08 5.84 18.81
C ALA A 89 26.98 6.86 19.95
N ARG A 90 25.85 7.56 20.01
CA ARG A 90 25.56 8.52 21.08
C ARG A 90 24.09 8.49 21.45
N LEU A 91 23.79 8.78 22.71
CA LEU A 91 22.42 8.96 23.17
C LEU A 91 22.00 10.41 22.89
N VAL A 92 20.95 10.59 22.10
CA VAL A 92 20.43 11.91 21.74
C VAL A 92 19.01 12.03 22.30
N GLN A 93 18.77 13.07 23.09
CA GLN A 93 17.43 13.43 23.53
C GLN A 93 16.69 14.12 22.39
N TYR A 94 15.50 13.62 22.07
CA TYR A 94 14.65 14.20 21.02
C TYR A 94 13.43 14.89 21.64
N VAL A 95 13.17 16.11 21.19
CA VAL A 95 11.91 16.83 21.44
C VAL A 95 11.07 16.71 20.19
N VAL A 96 10.07 15.83 20.22
CA VAL A 96 9.19 15.56 19.09
C VAL A 96 7.85 16.25 19.33
N ARG A 97 7.40 17.05 18.37
CA ARG A 97 6.09 17.70 18.41
C ARG A 97 5.29 17.30 17.19
N ARG A 98 4.01 16.97 17.38
CA ARG A 98 3.06 16.85 16.28
C ARG A 98 2.79 18.22 15.67
N VAL A 99 2.78 18.31 14.35
CA VAL A 99 2.46 19.53 13.60
C VAL A 99 1.32 19.18 12.65
N ASP A 100 0.15 19.77 12.85
CA ASP A 100 -1.05 19.46 12.05
C ASP A 100 -1.10 20.23 10.70
N HIS A 101 -0.22 21.23 10.52
CA HIS A 101 -0.07 22.01 9.28
C HIS A 101 1.38 22.49 9.12
N ILE A 102 2.01 22.23 7.98
CA ILE A 102 3.29 22.85 7.62
C ILE A 102 2.96 24.06 6.75
N ASP A 103 3.11 25.27 7.28
CA ASP A 103 3.16 26.47 6.45
C ASP A 103 4.46 26.42 5.64
N LEU A 104 4.36 26.07 4.36
CA LEU A 104 5.51 26.13 3.46
C LEU A 104 5.82 27.61 3.14
N PRO A 105 7.09 28.03 3.14
CA PRO A 105 7.46 29.39 2.72
C PRO A 105 7.00 29.67 1.29
N ASP A 106 6.52 30.88 1.04
CA ASP A 106 6.02 31.33 -0.28
C ASP A 106 7.04 31.16 -1.42
N GLU A 107 8.33 31.10 -1.10
CA GLU A 107 9.46 30.99 -2.05
C GLU A 107 9.52 29.66 -2.82
N LEU A 108 8.77 28.63 -2.41
CA LEU A 108 8.65 27.36 -3.14
C LEU A 108 7.46 27.31 -4.12
N THR A 109 6.76 28.44 -4.33
CA THR A 109 5.70 28.51 -5.34
C THR A 109 6.28 28.58 -6.76
N VAL A 110 6.33 27.42 -7.41
CA VAL A 110 6.60 27.27 -8.84
C VAL A 110 5.78 28.27 -9.67
N ASP A 111 6.42 28.92 -10.64
CA ASP A 111 5.84 29.93 -11.54
C ASP A 111 4.48 29.51 -12.11
N ARG A 112 3.43 30.12 -11.57
CA ARG A 112 2.03 29.84 -11.89
C ARG A 112 1.65 30.28 -13.31
N GLN A 113 2.37 31.23 -13.91
CA GLN A 113 2.03 31.76 -15.24
C GLN A 113 2.34 30.74 -16.36
N SER A 114 3.38 29.94 -16.18
CA SER A 114 3.75 28.85 -17.09
C SER A 114 2.65 27.78 -17.22
N ILE A 115 1.89 27.54 -16.14
CA ILE A 115 0.81 26.53 -16.08
C ILE A 115 -0.51 27.08 -16.64
N GLN A 116 -0.77 28.39 -16.50
CA GLN A 116 -2.00 29.03 -17.00
C GLN A 116 -2.14 28.99 -18.53
N LYS A 117 -1.04 29.18 -19.29
CA LYS A 117 -1.09 29.14 -20.77
C LYS A 117 -1.46 27.77 -21.34
N ALA A 118 -1.18 26.67 -20.63
CA ALA A 118 -1.57 25.33 -21.05
C ALA A 118 -3.08 25.04 -20.86
N ARG A 119 -3.78 25.80 -20.02
CA ARG A 119 -5.14 25.49 -19.55
C ARG A 119 -6.29 26.04 -20.41
N HIS A 120 -6.08 27.09 -21.19
CA HIS A 120 -7.17 27.69 -21.99
C HIS A 120 -7.66 26.84 -23.19
N SER A 121 -7.08 25.67 -23.44
CA SER A 121 -7.43 24.82 -24.59
C SER A 121 -8.57 23.82 -24.33
N LYS A 122 -8.80 23.36 -23.09
CA LYS A 122 -9.74 22.25 -22.84
C LYS A 122 -10.40 22.33 -21.47
N ASN A 123 -11.60 22.89 -21.40
CA ASN A 123 -12.77 22.26 -20.77
C ASN A 123 -13.81 23.32 -20.36
N ARG A 124 -14.98 23.23 -20.99
CA ARG A 124 -16.25 23.71 -20.43
C ARG A 124 -17.01 22.47 -19.96
N GLY A 125 -17.39 22.40 -18.69
CA GLY A 125 -18.39 21.42 -18.23
C GLY A 125 -18.41 21.09 -16.74
N ALA A 126 -19.42 21.65 -16.05
CA ALA A 126 -20.00 21.27 -14.74
C ALA A 126 -19.24 21.59 -13.44
N LYS A 127 -19.86 22.44 -12.60
CA LYS A 127 -19.48 22.74 -11.20
C LYS A 127 -20.35 21.92 -10.23
N PHE A 128 -19.75 21.17 -9.31
CA PHE A 128 -20.38 20.60 -8.10
C PHE A 128 -19.51 20.96 -6.88
N PRO A 129 -20.07 21.26 -5.70
CA PRO A 129 -19.29 21.71 -4.54
C PRO A 129 -18.60 20.51 -3.86
N THR A 130 -17.35 20.24 -4.25
CA THR A 130 -16.55 19.07 -3.85
C THR A 130 -15.92 19.16 -2.46
N ALA A 131 -15.68 20.36 -1.93
CA ALA A 131 -14.95 20.57 -0.68
C ALA A 131 -15.72 20.07 0.57
N ALA A 132 -17.03 20.37 0.66
CA ALA A 132 -17.85 19.95 1.81
C ALA A 132 -17.99 18.42 1.90
N LEU A 133 -18.05 17.75 0.73
CA LEU A 133 -18.12 16.29 0.66
C LEU A 133 -16.79 15.65 1.06
N ALA A 134 -15.66 16.23 0.65
CA ALA A 134 -14.33 15.72 1.01
C ALA A 134 -14.06 15.79 2.52
N ILE A 135 -14.41 16.91 3.17
CA ILE A 135 -14.27 17.09 4.62
C ILE A 135 -15.13 16.08 5.38
N LEU A 136 -16.40 15.93 4.96
CA LEU A 136 -17.32 14.95 5.56
C LEU A 136 -16.77 13.53 5.45
N LEU A 137 -16.27 13.14 4.27
CA LEU A 137 -15.68 11.82 4.03
C LEU A 137 -14.42 11.56 4.87
N LEU A 138 -13.57 12.57 5.04
CA LEU A 138 -12.36 12.46 5.84
C LEU A 138 -12.69 12.24 7.34
N THR A 139 -13.66 12.99 7.87
CA THR A 139 -14.14 12.82 9.25
C THR A 139 -14.72 11.42 9.47
N ILE A 140 -15.44 10.88 8.49
CA ILE A 140 -16.03 9.54 8.55
C ILE A 140 -14.95 8.45 8.56
N VAL A 141 -13.91 8.60 7.73
CA VAL A 141 -12.78 7.65 7.70
C VAL A 141 -12.03 7.66 9.03
N VAL A 142 -11.73 8.83 9.58
CA VAL A 142 -11.04 8.95 10.88
C VAL A 142 -11.86 8.35 12.02
N LEU A 143 -13.18 8.55 12.04
CA LEU A 143 -14.06 7.97 13.04
C LEU A 143 -14.23 6.44 12.89
N SER A 144 -14.20 5.92 11.66
CA SER A 144 -14.28 4.47 11.37
C SER A 144 -13.04 3.68 11.80
N GLN A 145 -11.92 4.36 12.05
CA GLN A 145 -10.66 3.76 12.53
C GLN A 145 -10.49 3.94 14.05
N SER A 146 -11.50 4.49 14.75
CA SER A 146 -11.41 4.72 16.19
C SER A 146 -11.71 3.44 16.98
N TRP A 147 -11.03 3.26 18.11
CA TRP A 147 -11.24 2.15 19.04
C TRP A 147 -12.73 2.01 19.45
N LEU A 148 -13.42 3.15 19.62
CA LEU A 148 -14.85 3.19 19.93
C LEU A 148 -15.72 2.55 18.85
N PHE A 149 -15.39 2.72 17.56
CA PHE A 149 -16.10 2.06 16.47
C PHE A 149 -15.86 0.54 16.49
N GLN A 150 -14.61 0.11 16.73
CA GLN A 150 -14.25 -1.31 16.79
C GLN A 150 -14.99 -2.04 17.93
N THR A 151 -14.97 -1.49 19.15
CA THR A 151 -15.63 -2.08 20.33
C THR A 151 -17.15 -2.18 20.13
N LEU A 152 -17.76 -1.18 19.51
CA LEU A 152 -19.20 -1.19 19.24
C LEU A 152 -19.56 -2.11 18.08
N TRP A 153 -18.73 -2.17 17.03
CA TRP A 153 -18.91 -3.14 15.95
C TRP A 153 -18.88 -4.57 16.49
N ASP A 154 -17.89 -4.93 17.30
CA ASP A 154 -17.78 -6.28 17.90
C ASP A 154 -18.96 -6.60 18.82
N THR A 155 -19.52 -5.59 19.51
CA THR A 155 -20.68 -5.75 20.40
C THR A 155 -21.98 -6.00 19.62
N PHE A 156 -22.20 -5.33 18.48
CA PHE A 156 -23.47 -5.38 17.74
C PHE A 156 -23.44 -6.28 16.50
N GLN A 157 -22.26 -6.63 15.98
CA GLN A 157 -22.09 -7.50 14.81
C GLN A 157 -22.85 -8.83 14.93
N PRO A 158 -22.87 -9.55 16.07
CA PRO A 158 -23.62 -10.80 16.19
C PRO A 158 -25.13 -10.61 15.99
N ALA A 159 -25.70 -9.51 16.51
CA ALA A 159 -27.12 -9.21 16.37
C ALA A 159 -27.49 -8.80 14.92
N ILE A 160 -26.58 -8.11 14.24
CA ILE A 160 -26.75 -7.68 12.84
C ILE A 160 -26.61 -8.86 11.87
N LEU A 161 -25.64 -9.75 12.07
CA LEU A 161 -25.38 -10.88 11.18
C LEU A 161 -26.35 -12.04 11.39
N ASN A 162 -26.89 -12.20 12.61
CA ASN A 162 -27.84 -13.28 12.92
C ASN A 162 -29.32 -12.88 12.71
N SER A 163 -29.61 -11.64 12.32
CA SER A 163 -30.97 -11.27 11.93
C SER A 163 -31.30 -11.83 10.54
N GLN A 164 -32.23 -12.78 10.48
CA GLN A 164 -32.80 -13.26 9.22
C GLN A 164 -33.47 -12.10 8.45
N PRO A 165 -33.37 -12.05 7.10
CA PRO A 165 -34.13 -11.09 6.32
C PRO A 165 -35.64 -11.33 6.56
N PRO A 166 -36.46 -10.28 6.71
CA PRO A 166 -37.85 -10.47 7.08
C PRO A 166 -38.64 -11.10 5.93
N ASP A 167 -39.56 -11.99 6.29
CA ASP A 167 -40.62 -12.47 5.41
C ASP A 167 -41.46 -11.26 4.94
N PRO A 168 -41.59 -11.02 3.61
CA PRO A 168 -42.28 -9.85 3.06
C PRO A 168 -43.78 -9.75 3.45
N GLY A 169 -44.36 -10.77 4.08
CA GLY A 169 -45.75 -10.76 4.59
C GLY A 169 -45.91 -10.49 6.10
N SER A 170 -44.83 -10.31 6.87
CA SER A 170 -44.89 -10.18 8.33
C SER A 170 -45.25 -8.75 8.78
N PRO A 171 -46.23 -8.55 9.69
CA PRO A 171 -46.58 -7.24 10.25
C PRO A 171 -45.56 -6.74 11.29
N THR A 172 -44.46 -7.45 11.53
CA THR A 172 -43.37 -7.00 12.40
C THR A 172 -42.26 -6.39 11.54
N LEU A 173 -42.24 -5.06 11.45
CA LEU A 173 -41.12 -4.35 10.83
C LEU A 173 -39.80 -4.77 11.51
N SER A 174 -38.83 -5.21 10.71
CA SER A 174 -37.46 -5.44 11.18
C SER A 174 -36.93 -4.19 11.88
N PHE A 175 -35.94 -4.34 12.74
CA PHE A 175 -35.29 -3.21 13.41
C PHE A 175 -34.95 -2.07 12.41
N TRP A 176 -34.43 -2.43 11.23
CA TRP A 176 -34.14 -1.50 10.14
C TRP A 176 -35.37 -0.88 9.48
N GLY A 177 -36.47 -1.62 9.35
CA GLY A 177 -37.74 -1.09 8.85
C GLY A 177 -38.35 -0.04 9.79
N ARG A 178 -38.32 -0.30 11.11
CA ARG A 178 -38.77 0.67 12.12
C ARG A 178 -37.88 1.90 12.17
N LEU A 179 -36.57 1.71 12.03
CA LEU A 179 -35.59 2.80 11.99
C LEU A 179 -35.80 3.72 10.78
N LEU A 180 -36.01 3.15 9.59
CA LEU A 180 -36.27 3.91 8.36
C LEU A 180 -37.64 4.61 8.36
N ALA A 181 -38.66 4.01 8.99
CA ALA A 181 -39.97 4.63 9.17
C ALA A 181 -39.93 5.78 10.20
N ALA A 182 -39.20 5.60 11.31
CA ALA A 182 -38.98 6.65 12.32
C ALA A 182 -38.14 7.82 11.79
N ALA A 183 -37.16 7.55 10.91
CA ALA A 183 -36.35 8.58 10.27
C ALA A 183 -37.15 9.47 9.28
N ARG A 184 -38.38 9.08 8.93
CA ARG A 184 -39.27 9.86 8.04
C ARG A 184 -40.25 10.79 8.79
N SER A 185 -40.31 10.74 10.12
CA SER A 185 -41.16 11.65 10.91
C SER A 185 -40.33 12.57 11.82
N ASP A 186 -40.79 13.81 11.98
CA ASP A 186 -40.10 14.81 12.83
C ASP A 186 -39.93 14.33 14.28
N GLN A 187 -40.86 13.52 14.79
CA GLN A 187 -40.80 12.97 16.15
C GLN A 187 -39.80 11.81 16.27
N GLY A 188 -39.64 11.00 15.21
CA GLY A 188 -38.65 9.93 15.17
C GLY A 188 -37.21 10.44 15.01
N ILE A 189 -37.02 11.56 14.30
CA ILE A 189 -35.73 12.26 14.23
C ILE A 189 -35.32 12.79 15.61
N ARG A 190 -36.25 13.38 16.38
CA ARG A 190 -35.98 13.86 17.76
C ARG A 190 -35.63 12.73 18.73
N LEU A 191 -36.30 11.58 18.65
CA LEU A 191 -36.02 10.40 19.47
C LEU A 191 -34.69 9.73 19.09
N LEU A 192 -34.34 9.69 17.81
CA LEU A 192 -33.00 9.30 17.36
C LEU A 192 -31.96 10.25 17.94
N ILE A 193 -32.14 11.57 17.86
CA ILE A 193 -31.17 12.52 18.42
C ILE A 193 -30.99 12.35 19.94
N GLN A 194 -32.04 12.01 20.69
CA GLN A 194 -31.98 11.83 22.15
C GLN A 194 -31.50 10.43 22.61
N GLY A 195 -31.62 9.38 21.79
CA GLY A 195 -31.35 7.99 22.17
C GLY A 195 -30.07 7.36 21.62
N GLY A 196 -29.13 8.15 21.09
CA GLY A 196 -27.91 7.63 20.45
C GLY A 196 -28.00 7.52 18.91
N GLY A 197 -29.00 8.14 18.28
CA GLY A 197 -29.17 8.19 16.83
C GLY A 197 -28.11 9.01 16.09
N ALA A 198 -27.37 9.89 16.77
CA ALA A 198 -26.12 10.43 16.21
C ALA A 198 -25.11 9.31 15.89
N PHE A 199 -25.05 8.28 16.74
CA PHE A 199 -24.22 7.11 16.54
C PHE A 199 -24.74 6.22 15.41
N VAL A 200 -26.05 5.97 15.33
CA VAL A 200 -26.65 5.20 14.23
C VAL A 200 -26.47 5.91 12.88
N LEU A 201 -26.59 7.24 12.86
CA LEU A 201 -26.31 8.05 11.68
C LEU A 201 -24.84 7.95 11.29
N LEU A 202 -23.91 8.12 12.24
CA LEU A 202 -22.47 7.97 12.01
C LEU A 202 -22.09 6.57 11.51
N ALA A 203 -22.66 5.51 12.09
CA ALA A 203 -22.41 4.13 11.67
C ALA A 203 -23.01 3.85 10.28
N THR A 204 -24.20 4.37 9.99
CA THR A 204 -24.83 4.26 8.66
C THR A 204 -24.01 5.00 7.61
N VAL A 205 -23.57 6.22 7.94
CA VAL A 205 -22.72 7.03 7.07
C VAL A 205 -21.35 6.38 6.88
N ALA A 206 -20.71 5.85 7.94
CA ALA A 206 -19.47 5.10 7.86
C ALA A 206 -19.61 3.82 7.02
N TRP A 207 -20.73 3.10 7.17
CA TRP A 207 -21.04 1.92 6.36
C TRP A 207 -21.28 2.28 4.89
N ILE A 208 -22.00 3.38 4.62
CA ILE A 208 -22.21 3.92 3.27
C ILE A 208 -20.86 4.32 2.67
N VAL A 209 -20.02 5.06 3.39
CA VAL A 209 -18.66 5.43 2.93
C VAL A 209 -17.80 4.20 2.70
N TYR A 210 -17.85 3.21 3.58
CA TYR A 210 -17.12 1.95 3.41
C TYR A 210 -17.60 1.17 2.17
N ARG A 211 -18.92 1.07 1.97
CA ARG A 211 -19.53 0.43 0.79
C ARG A 211 -19.24 1.20 -0.49
N LEU A 212 -19.24 2.53 -0.42
CA LEU A 212 -18.98 3.43 -1.53
C LEU A 212 -17.51 3.76 -1.67
N ARG A 213 -16.59 3.30 -0.81
CA ARG A 213 -15.17 3.68 -0.87
C ARG A 213 -14.56 3.34 -2.23
N GLY A 214 -14.97 2.23 -2.84
CA GLY A 214 -14.58 1.89 -4.20
C GLY A 214 -15.05 2.94 -5.21
N ARG A 215 -16.28 3.45 -5.09
CA ARG A 215 -16.84 4.51 -5.95
C ARG A 215 -16.28 5.90 -5.62
N ILE A 216 -15.97 6.18 -4.36
CA ILE A 216 -15.35 7.43 -3.91
C ILE A 216 -13.90 7.47 -4.38
N LEU A 217 -13.14 6.40 -4.18
CA LEU A 217 -11.79 6.26 -4.71
C LEU A 217 -11.79 6.23 -6.24
N TYR A 218 -12.81 5.65 -6.89
CA TYR A 218 -13.01 5.74 -8.33
C TYR A 218 -13.25 7.19 -8.77
N ALA A 219 -14.12 7.93 -8.08
CA ALA A 219 -14.47 9.31 -8.40
C ALA A 219 -13.35 10.31 -8.07
N THR A 220 -12.54 10.02 -7.05
CA THR A 220 -11.49 10.92 -6.52
C THR A 220 -10.11 10.59 -7.07
N PHE A 221 -9.78 9.31 -7.24
CA PHE A 221 -8.46 8.82 -7.67
C PHE A 221 -8.51 7.97 -8.94
N GLY A 222 -9.65 7.87 -9.62
CA GLY A 222 -9.74 7.22 -10.93
C GLY A 222 -9.35 5.75 -10.94
N ILE A 223 -9.57 4.99 -9.85
CA ILE A 223 -9.22 3.55 -9.82
C ILE A 223 -10.07 2.80 -10.85
N ARG A 224 -9.48 2.38 -11.97
CA ARG A 224 -10.22 1.66 -13.02
C ARG A 224 -9.92 0.16 -12.97
N PRO A 225 -10.86 -0.70 -13.41
CA PRO A 225 -10.50 -2.06 -13.78
C PRO A 225 -9.35 -2.02 -14.79
N VAL A 226 -8.47 -3.03 -14.72
CA VAL A 226 -7.26 -3.08 -15.55
C VAL A 226 -7.65 -3.06 -17.01
N ASP A 227 -7.31 -1.95 -17.68
CA ASP A 227 -7.36 -1.87 -19.13
C ASP A 227 -6.02 -2.40 -19.66
N PRO A 228 -6.00 -3.50 -20.44
CA PRO A 228 -4.76 -4.08 -20.95
C PRO A 228 -3.94 -3.05 -21.73
N ARG A 229 -2.61 -3.05 -21.53
CA ARG A 229 -1.68 -2.06 -22.07
C ARG A 229 -0.61 -2.73 -22.92
N ARG A 230 -0.13 -2.05 -23.96
CA ARG A 230 0.86 -2.61 -24.90
C ARG A 230 2.28 -2.59 -24.32
N VAL A 231 2.56 -1.68 -23.39
CA VAL A 231 3.87 -1.54 -22.77
C VAL A 231 3.75 -1.56 -21.25
N LEU A 232 4.47 -2.49 -20.62
CA LEU A 232 4.66 -2.56 -19.18
C LEU A 232 6.06 -2.05 -18.82
N ILE A 233 6.14 -1.04 -17.95
CA ILE A 233 7.40 -0.62 -17.32
C ILE A 233 7.41 -1.20 -15.91
N THR A 234 8.47 -1.90 -15.52
CA THR A 234 8.59 -2.50 -14.18
C THR A 234 10.04 -2.40 -13.69
N THR A 235 10.29 -2.84 -12.46
CA THR A 235 11.64 -3.02 -11.91
C THR A 235 11.83 -4.46 -11.45
N VAL A 236 13.07 -4.85 -11.22
CA VAL A 236 13.44 -6.19 -10.74
C VAL A 236 13.78 -6.14 -9.25
N SER A 237 13.21 -7.06 -8.47
CA SER A 237 13.60 -7.28 -7.08
C SER A 237 14.77 -8.26 -6.99
N PHE A 238 15.37 -8.37 -5.81
CA PHE A 238 16.36 -9.42 -5.52
C PHE A 238 15.89 -10.81 -5.96
N PRO A 239 16.84 -11.67 -6.38
CA PRO A 239 16.50 -12.99 -6.85
C PRO A 239 15.90 -13.83 -5.72
N PRO A 240 14.89 -14.66 -6.01
CA PRO A 240 14.40 -15.67 -5.08
C PRO A 240 15.51 -16.68 -4.77
N LYS A 241 15.35 -17.45 -3.68
CA LYS A 241 16.18 -18.64 -3.45
C LYS A 241 16.01 -19.62 -4.62
N ASP A 242 17.09 -20.28 -5.02
CA ASP A 242 17.10 -21.19 -6.19
C ASP A 242 16.00 -22.26 -6.12
N ALA A 243 15.76 -22.85 -4.94
CA ALA A 243 14.70 -23.83 -4.75
C ALA A 243 13.29 -23.27 -5.07
N LEU A 244 13.02 -22.01 -4.72
CA LEU A 244 11.74 -21.37 -5.06
C LEU A 244 11.68 -21.01 -6.55
N LEU A 245 12.81 -20.63 -7.15
CA LEU A 245 12.89 -20.36 -8.58
C LEU A 245 12.61 -21.62 -9.42
N GLU A 246 13.20 -22.74 -9.03
CA GLU A 246 12.99 -24.02 -9.70
C GLU A 246 11.52 -24.45 -9.63
N GLU A 247 10.90 -24.34 -8.45
CA GLU A 247 9.47 -24.61 -8.27
C GLU A 247 8.60 -23.70 -9.13
N ALA A 248 8.86 -22.38 -9.11
CA ALA A 248 8.13 -21.42 -9.94
C ALA A 248 8.30 -21.68 -11.45
N THR A 249 9.47 -22.17 -11.88
CA THR A 249 9.78 -22.54 -13.26
C THR A 249 9.06 -23.80 -13.73
N ARG A 250 8.33 -24.50 -12.85
CA ARG A 250 7.47 -25.62 -13.25
C ARG A 250 5.99 -25.22 -13.37
N LEU A 251 5.61 -24.04 -12.88
CA LEU A 251 4.23 -23.60 -12.86
C LEU A 251 3.81 -22.96 -14.19
N PRO A 252 2.61 -23.28 -14.70
CA PRO A 252 1.98 -22.53 -15.79
C PRO A 252 1.79 -21.06 -15.40
N LEU A 253 1.91 -20.16 -16.38
CA LEU A 253 1.78 -18.71 -16.17
C LEU A 253 0.41 -18.34 -15.58
N GLU A 254 -0.64 -19.07 -15.94
CA GLU A 254 -2.02 -18.88 -15.47
C GLU A 254 -2.15 -19.14 -13.97
N ILE A 255 -1.40 -20.13 -13.46
CA ILE A 255 -1.41 -20.55 -12.07
C ILE A 255 -0.48 -19.66 -11.25
N LEU A 256 0.75 -19.43 -11.73
CA LEU A 256 1.73 -18.57 -11.07
C LEU A 256 1.21 -17.13 -10.91
N GLY A 257 0.57 -16.60 -11.96
CA GLY A 257 -0.01 -15.26 -11.97
C GLY A 257 -1.43 -15.19 -11.42
N ALA A 258 -1.96 -16.22 -10.76
CA ALA A 258 -3.31 -16.19 -10.19
C ALA A 258 -3.35 -15.40 -8.88
N SER A 259 -4.46 -14.68 -8.67
CA SER A 259 -4.84 -14.10 -7.38
C SER A 259 -5.33 -15.20 -6.43
N ARG A 260 -5.31 -14.91 -5.13
CA ARG A 260 -5.86 -15.78 -4.08
C ARG A 260 -7.29 -16.19 -4.39
N SER A 261 -8.14 -15.23 -4.77
CA SER A 261 -9.54 -15.52 -5.12
C SER A 261 -9.69 -16.48 -6.31
N GLN A 262 -8.77 -16.43 -7.28
CA GLN A 262 -8.75 -17.37 -8.41
C GLN A 262 -8.29 -18.76 -7.97
N ILE A 263 -7.23 -18.85 -7.15
CA ILE A 263 -6.77 -20.12 -6.59
C ILE A 263 -7.86 -20.78 -5.73
N GLU A 264 -8.52 -20.03 -4.85
CA GLU A 264 -9.61 -20.55 -4.01
C GLU A 264 -10.82 -21.02 -4.84
N ARG A 265 -11.19 -20.29 -5.89
CA ARG A 265 -12.23 -20.76 -6.81
C ARG A 265 -11.82 -22.03 -7.54
N LEU A 266 -10.54 -22.14 -7.93
CA LEU A 266 -10.03 -23.34 -8.58
C LEU A 266 -10.05 -24.55 -7.62
N LYS A 267 -9.60 -24.37 -6.37
CA LYS A 267 -9.70 -25.38 -5.31
C LYS A 267 -11.11 -25.89 -5.12
N LYS A 268 -12.08 -24.99 -4.92
CA LYS A 268 -13.49 -25.35 -4.75
C LYS A 268 -14.04 -26.15 -5.93
N ARG A 269 -13.64 -25.82 -7.16
CA ARG A 269 -14.05 -26.58 -8.36
C ARG A 269 -13.42 -27.97 -8.40
N LEU A 270 -12.16 -28.12 -7.97
CA LEU A 270 -11.50 -29.42 -7.87
C LEU A 270 -12.14 -30.31 -6.81
N GLU A 271 -12.46 -29.74 -5.64
CA GLU A 271 -13.15 -30.42 -4.53
C GLU A 271 -14.58 -30.83 -4.90
N ALA A 272 -15.30 -29.99 -5.66
CA ALA A 272 -16.63 -30.30 -6.15
C ALA A 272 -16.65 -31.34 -7.29
N GLY A 273 -15.50 -31.86 -7.72
CA GLY A 273 -15.42 -32.86 -8.78
C GLY A 273 -15.85 -32.35 -10.15
N ASP A 274 -15.57 -31.08 -10.49
CA ASP A 274 -15.91 -30.48 -11.79
C ASP A 274 -15.47 -31.40 -12.94
N ALA A 275 -16.44 -31.95 -13.68
CA ALA A 275 -16.25 -32.99 -14.70
C ALA A 275 -15.33 -32.58 -15.85
N ARG A 276 -15.04 -31.27 -15.99
CA ARG A 276 -14.06 -30.75 -16.96
C ARG A 276 -12.62 -31.12 -16.62
N PHE A 277 -12.33 -31.55 -15.39
CA PHE A 277 -11.01 -31.97 -14.97
C PHE A 277 -10.96 -33.50 -14.88
N GLY A 278 -10.26 -34.13 -15.83
CA GLY A 278 -9.88 -35.54 -15.70
C GLY A 278 -8.95 -35.78 -14.50
N ASP A 279 -8.82 -37.03 -14.06
CA ASP A 279 -8.09 -37.36 -12.82
C ASP A 279 -6.61 -36.92 -12.85
N SER A 280 -5.93 -37.10 -13.98
CA SER A 280 -4.55 -36.65 -14.17
C SER A 280 -4.43 -35.12 -14.08
N THR A 281 -5.36 -34.39 -14.68
CA THR A 281 -5.45 -32.92 -14.61
C THR A 281 -5.71 -32.47 -13.17
N ARG A 282 -6.59 -33.16 -12.44
CA ARG A 282 -6.92 -32.83 -11.04
C ARG A 282 -5.69 -32.97 -10.15
N ALA A 283 -4.97 -34.09 -10.24
CA ALA A 283 -3.75 -34.32 -9.47
C ALA A 283 -2.65 -33.28 -9.79
N SER A 284 -2.48 -32.95 -11.07
CA SER A 284 -1.53 -31.91 -11.50
C SER A 284 -1.91 -30.53 -10.92
N LEU A 285 -3.17 -30.12 -11.02
CA LEU A 285 -3.63 -28.82 -10.51
C LEU A 285 -3.53 -28.75 -8.98
N GLN A 286 -3.83 -29.83 -8.26
CA GLN A 286 -3.66 -29.88 -6.80
C GLN A 286 -2.20 -29.65 -6.40
N SER A 287 -1.26 -30.34 -7.06
CA SER A 287 0.18 -30.14 -6.85
C SER A 287 0.60 -28.70 -7.13
N GLN A 288 0.19 -28.14 -8.28
CA GLN A 288 0.50 -26.77 -8.66
C GLN A 288 -0.07 -25.72 -7.68
N ILE A 289 -1.28 -25.94 -7.17
CA ILE A 289 -1.90 -25.06 -6.17
C ILE A 289 -1.07 -25.05 -4.89
N LEU A 290 -0.66 -26.23 -4.39
CA LEU A 290 0.20 -26.32 -3.20
C LEU A 290 1.52 -25.58 -3.40
N THR A 291 2.14 -25.71 -4.57
CA THR A 291 3.35 -24.96 -4.92
C THR A 291 3.11 -23.46 -4.92
N VAL A 292 2.03 -22.95 -5.54
CA VAL A 292 1.72 -21.51 -5.52
C VAL A 292 1.51 -20.98 -4.11
N GLU A 293 0.86 -21.75 -3.26
CA GLU A 293 0.65 -21.36 -1.86
C GLU A 293 1.95 -21.28 -1.07
N LYS A 294 2.89 -22.20 -1.33
CA LYS A 294 4.24 -22.15 -0.77
C LYS A 294 5.01 -20.92 -1.25
N LEU A 295 4.91 -20.57 -2.54
CA LEU A 295 5.59 -19.41 -3.12
C LEU A 295 5.05 -18.06 -2.63
N ARG A 296 3.81 -18.04 -2.11
CA ARG A 296 3.09 -16.80 -1.74
C ARG A 296 3.87 -15.90 -0.78
N PHE A 297 4.66 -16.48 0.11
CA PHE A 297 5.47 -15.78 1.09
C PHE A 297 6.95 -16.04 0.83
N GLY A 298 7.48 -15.57 -0.30
CA GLY A 298 8.92 -15.72 -0.57
C GLY A 298 9.34 -15.66 -2.02
N PHE A 299 8.42 -15.58 -2.98
CA PHE A 299 8.75 -15.43 -4.40
C PHE A 299 8.48 -14.00 -4.89
N PRO A 300 9.45 -13.06 -4.79
CA PRO A 300 9.21 -11.65 -5.06
C PRO A 300 8.89 -11.38 -6.55
N TRP A 301 9.34 -12.26 -7.46
CA TRP A 301 9.02 -12.17 -8.89
C TRP A 301 7.57 -12.57 -9.23
N GLN A 302 6.76 -13.02 -8.27
CA GLN A 302 5.35 -13.30 -8.52
C GLN A 302 4.56 -12.04 -8.90
N GLN A 303 4.91 -10.90 -8.30
CA GLN A 303 4.19 -9.63 -8.52
C GLN A 303 4.39 -9.09 -9.95
N PRO A 304 5.62 -8.96 -10.48
CA PRO A 304 5.84 -8.60 -11.89
C PRO A 304 5.16 -9.57 -12.87
N VAL A 305 5.14 -10.88 -12.57
CA VAL A 305 4.44 -11.87 -13.40
C VAL A 305 2.93 -11.61 -13.42
N ARG A 306 2.33 -11.29 -12.27
CA ARG A 306 0.91 -10.93 -12.18
C ARG A 306 0.60 -9.64 -12.93
N ALA A 307 1.45 -8.63 -12.80
CA ALA A 307 1.33 -7.39 -13.54
C ALA A 307 1.37 -7.65 -15.05
N ALA A 308 2.40 -8.33 -15.57
CA ALA A 308 2.51 -8.71 -16.98
C ALA A 308 1.29 -9.50 -17.46
N ARG A 309 0.86 -10.51 -16.69
CA ARG A 309 -0.29 -11.35 -17.01
C ARG A 309 -1.55 -10.53 -17.26
N ALA A 310 -1.80 -9.49 -16.47
CA ALA A 310 -3.00 -8.66 -16.59
C ALA A 310 -3.09 -7.90 -17.93
N HIS A 311 -1.97 -7.76 -18.64
CA HIS A 311 -1.89 -7.04 -19.92
C HIS A 311 -1.65 -7.95 -21.13
N LEU A 312 -1.37 -9.25 -20.94
CA LEU A 312 -0.99 -10.21 -22.01
C LEU A 312 -1.85 -10.20 -23.29
N PRO A 313 -3.18 -9.99 -23.27
CA PRO A 313 -3.96 -9.97 -24.50
C PRO A 313 -3.49 -8.92 -25.53
N VAL A 314 -2.82 -7.85 -25.08
CA VAL A 314 -2.32 -6.77 -25.95
C VAL A 314 -0.87 -6.39 -25.65
N LEU A 315 -0.23 -6.98 -24.64
CA LEU A 315 1.14 -6.66 -24.23
C LEU A 315 2.10 -6.98 -25.36
N GLN A 316 2.99 -6.06 -25.67
CA GLN A 316 4.00 -6.20 -26.73
C GLN A 316 5.42 -6.01 -26.17
N HIS A 317 5.57 -5.14 -25.16
CA HIS A 317 6.87 -4.78 -24.63
C HIS A 317 6.87 -4.71 -23.10
N ILE A 318 7.94 -5.20 -22.50
CA ILE A 318 8.26 -5.05 -21.07
C ILE A 318 9.60 -4.32 -20.97
N LEU A 319 9.58 -3.12 -20.40
CA LEU A 319 10.77 -2.34 -20.06
C LEU A 319 11.11 -2.57 -18.59
N VAL A 320 12.34 -3.00 -18.31
CA VAL A 320 12.81 -3.29 -16.95
C VAL A 320 13.84 -2.24 -16.55
N ILE A 321 13.50 -1.43 -15.57
CA ILE A 321 14.44 -0.55 -14.87
C ILE A 321 15.19 -1.42 -13.86
N VAL A 322 16.50 -1.23 -13.77
CA VAL A 322 17.37 -2.05 -12.93
C VAL A 322 18.18 -1.14 -12.03
N SER A 323 18.39 -1.57 -10.79
CA SER A 323 19.25 -0.86 -9.85
C SER A 323 20.64 -1.44 -9.80
N LYS A 324 21.58 -0.74 -9.15
CA LYS A 324 22.95 -1.26 -8.95
C LYS A 324 22.92 -2.58 -8.17
N GLU A 325 22.06 -2.68 -7.17
CA GLU A 325 21.92 -3.85 -6.28
C GLU A 325 21.23 -5.03 -6.97
N THR A 326 20.39 -4.74 -7.97
CA THR A 326 19.59 -5.75 -8.68
C THR A 326 20.08 -6.02 -10.11
N ALA A 327 21.17 -5.36 -10.53
CA ALA A 327 21.83 -5.56 -11.82
C ALA A 327 22.14 -7.03 -12.12
N GLY A 328 22.66 -7.75 -11.12
CA GLY A 328 22.97 -9.18 -11.25
C GLY A 328 21.73 -10.09 -11.33
N ALA A 329 20.56 -9.60 -10.94
CA ALA A 329 19.30 -10.35 -10.97
C ALA A 329 18.59 -10.26 -12.34
N TYR A 330 18.95 -9.29 -13.18
CA TYR A 330 18.24 -8.99 -14.42
C TYR A 330 18.19 -10.18 -15.38
N ASP A 331 19.32 -10.85 -15.65
CA ASP A 331 19.35 -11.95 -16.61
C ASP A 331 18.55 -13.16 -16.12
N GLN A 332 18.64 -13.47 -14.82
CA GLN A 332 17.87 -14.55 -14.21
C GLN A 332 16.36 -14.24 -14.22
N PHE A 333 15.97 -13.01 -13.87
CA PHE A 333 14.57 -12.56 -13.90
C PHE A 333 13.99 -12.60 -15.31
N THR A 334 14.71 -12.05 -16.29
CA THR A 334 14.24 -12.00 -17.68
C THR A 334 14.24 -13.37 -18.33
N GLY A 335 15.21 -14.24 -18.04
CA GLY A 335 15.21 -15.64 -18.46
C GLY A 335 14.01 -16.40 -17.88
N PHE A 336 13.73 -16.22 -16.59
CA PHE A 336 12.56 -16.78 -15.93
C PHE A 336 11.26 -16.30 -16.58
N LEU A 337 11.06 -14.98 -16.70
CA LEU A 337 9.84 -14.40 -17.26
C LEU A 337 9.67 -14.79 -18.73
N ARG A 338 10.74 -14.76 -19.53
CA ARG A 338 10.76 -15.23 -20.93
C ARG A 338 10.29 -16.68 -21.03
N GLY A 339 10.87 -17.57 -20.24
CA GLY A 339 10.48 -18.98 -20.24
C GLY A 339 9.01 -19.20 -19.85
N ARG A 340 8.43 -18.36 -18.99
CA ARG A 340 6.99 -18.40 -18.68
C ARG A 340 6.13 -17.89 -19.83
N LEU A 341 6.51 -16.78 -20.46
CA LEU A 341 5.80 -16.20 -21.60
C LEU A 341 5.81 -17.16 -22.80
N ASP A 342 6.96 -17.74 -23.12
CA ASP A 342 7.11 -18.65 -24.25
C ASP A 342 6.30 -19.93 -24.05
N ALA A 343 6.33 -20.51 -22.84
CA ALA A 343 5.51 -21.68 -22.48
C ALA A 343 4.00 -21.41 -22.58
N ALA A 344 3.58 -20.15 -22.43
CA ALA A 344 2.20 -19.72 -22.56
C ALA A 344 1.85 -19.18 -23.97
N GLY A 345 2.76 -19.24 -24.94
CA GLY A 345 2.52 -18.81 -26.32
C GLY A 345 2.64 -17.30 -26.57
N PHE A 346 3.32 -16.57 -25.68
CA PHE A 346 3.52 -15.11 -25.77
C PHE A 346 4.93 -14.74 -26.25
N GLN A 347 5.48 -15.47 -27.24
CA GLN A 347 6.84 -15.21 -27.75
C GLN A 347 7.00 -13.81 -28.38
N HIS A 348 5.88 -13.19 -28.79
CA HIS A 348 5.86 -11.85 -29.38
C HIS A 348 6.16 -10.71 -28.38
N VAL A 349 6.04 -10.96 -27.07
CA VAL A 349 6.30 -9.93 -26.04
C VAL A 349 7.82 -9.73 -25.90
N SER A 350 8.37 -8.57 -26.22
CA SER A 350 9.81 -8.30 -26.02
C SER A 350 10.09 -7.86 -24.58
N ILE A 351 11.21 -8.28 -23.99
CA ILE A 351 11.68 -7.79 -22.68
C ILE A 351 13.01 -7.04 -22.90
N MET A 352 13.13 -5.83 -22.37
CA MET A 352 14.28 -4.96 -22.60
C MET A 352 14.70 -4.23 -21.33
N ARG A 353 16.01 -4.23 -21.06
CA ARG A 353 16.62 -3.45 -19.98
C ARG A 353 16.66 -1.96 -20.36
N MET A 354 16.29 -1.10 -19.43
CA MET A 354 16.62 0.32 -19.53
C MET A 354 18.13 0.54 -19.37
N ARG A 355 18.68 1.51 -20.09
CA ARG A 355 20.12 1.83 -19.97
C ARG A 355 20.40 2.55 -18.65
N GLY A 356 21.53 2.21 -18.03
CA GLY A 356 21.97 2.78 -16.77
C GLY A 356 21.34 2.06 -15.57
N ASP A 357 22.12 1.95 -14.51
CA ASP A 357 21.65 1.43 -13.23
C ASP A 357 21.20 2.61 -12.37
N VAL A 358 20.03 2.48 -11.75
CA VAL A 358 19.40 3.52 -10.93
C VAL A 358 19.72 3.27 -9.46
N ASP A 359 20.02 4.30 -8.69
CA ASP A 359 20.00 4.20 -7.23
C ASP A 359 18.53 4.17 -6.73
N ILE A 360 18.11 3.08 -6.07
CA ILE A 360 16.71 2.88 -5.64
C ILE A 360 16.27 3.82 -4.51
N GLU A 361 17.21 4.48 -3.85
CA GLU A 361 16.93 5.48 -2.82
C GLU A 361 16.96 6.91 -3.39
N ASP A 362 17.47 7.10 -4.62
CA ASP A 362 17.46 8.38 -5.32
C ASP A 362 16.19 8.55 -6.17
N HIS A 363 15.24 9.28 -5.59
CA HIS A 363 13.97 9.61 -6.23
C HIS A 363 14.13 10.23 -7.63
N ASP A 364 15.10 11.12 -7.83
CA ASP A 364 15.23 11.89 -9.07
C ASP A 364 15.79 11.01 -10.19
N GLN A 365 16.74 10.12 -9.88
CA GLN A 365 17.22 9.12 -10.82
C GLN A 365 16.11 8.15 -11.24
N ILE A 366 15.29 7.67 -10.30
CA ILE A 366 14.15 6.79 -10.62
C ILE A 366 13.15 7.51 -11.53
N LEU A 367 12.77 8.74 -11.17
CA LEU A 367 11.81 9.52 -11.96
C LEU A 367 12.35 9.84 -13.36
N ALA A 368 13.65 10.16 -13.48
CA ALA A 368 14.31 10.35 -14.78
C ALA A 368 14.29 9.06 -15.63
N SER A 369 14.59 7.90 -15.01
CA SER A 369 14.57 6.60 -15.70
C SER A 369 13.17 6.21 -16.16
N LEU A 370 12.13 6.44 -15.34
CA LEU A 370 10.73 6.23 -15.72
C LEU A 370 10.31 7.13 -16.89
N LYS A 371 10.67 8.41 -16.86
CA LYS A 371 10.40 9.35 -17.97
C LYS A 371 11.10 8.91 -19.25
N ALA A 372 12.36 8.46 -19.14
CA ALA A 372 13.11 7.92 -20.27
C ALA A 372 12.49 6.63 -20.82
N ALA A 373 11.98 5.76 -19.96
CA ALA A 373 11.27 4.54 -20.37
C ALA A 373 9.97 4.86 -21.14
N ILE A 374 9.18 5.83 -20.66
CA ILE A 374 7.99 6.31 -21.35
C ILE A 374 8.35 6.87 -22.73
N GLU A 375 9.37 7.73 -22.80
CA GLU A 375 9.78 8.35 -24.07
C GLU A 375 10.39 7.36 -25.05
N LEU A 376 11.17 6.38 -24.55
CA LEU A 376 11.66 5.27 -25.35
C LEU A 376 10.51 4.48 -25.94
N ALA A 377 9.47 4.18 -25.15
CA ALA A 377 8.32 3.44 -25.64
C ALA A 377 7.60 4.19 -26.78
N ARG A 378 7.36 5.49 -26.58
CA ARG A 378 6.71 6.36 -27.59
C ARG A 378 7.54 6.48 -28.86
N SER A 379 8.81 6.81 -28.74
CA SER A 379 9.69 7.07 -29.89
C SER A 379 10.06 5.79 -30.65
N LYS A 380 10.33 4.68 -29.95
CA LYS A 380 10.77 3.42 -30.56
C LYS A 380 9.64 2.60 -31.17
N TRP A 381 8.47 2.58 -30.53
CA TRP A 381 7.36 1.71 -30.93
C TRP A 381 6.12 2.47 -31.39
N GLY A 382 6.12 3.80 -31.35
CA GLY A 382 4.97 4.62 -31.76
C GLY A 382 3.74 4.40 -30.88
N VAL A 383 3.90 3.88 -29.65
CA VAL A 383 2.78 3.68 -28.73
C VAL A 383 2.35 5.00 -28.11
N LYS A 384 1.06 5.13 -27.80
CA LYS A 384 0.54 6.31 -27.09
C LYS A 384 0.79 6.16 -25.59
N GLU A 385 0.76 7.25 -24.83
CA GLU A 385 0.89 7.20 -23.37
C GLU A 385 -0.22 6.35 -22.71
N GLU A 386 -1.44 6.38 -23.26
CA GLU A 386 -2.56 5.53 -22.82
C GLU A 386 -2.29 4.03 -23.02
N ASP A 387 -1.30 3.65 -23.84
CA ASP A 387 -0.90 2.25 -24.03
C ASP A 387 0.20 1.81 -23.04
N ILE A 388 0.61 2.68 -22.10
CA ILE A 388 1.72 2.46 -21.18
C ILE A 388 1.20 2.31 -19.75
N VAL A 389 1.71 1.31 -19.04
CA VAL A 389 1.50 1.11 -17.61
C VAL A 389 2.83 0.93 -16.88
N ILE A 390 2.95 1.52 -15.71
CA ILE A 390 4.09 1.34 -14.80
C ILE A 390 3.64 0.43 -13.65
N ASP A 391 4.23 -0.76 -13.51
CA ASP A 391 4.06 -1.59 -12.32
C ASP A 391 4.92 -1.05 -11.17
N CYS A 392 4.25 -0.53 -10.15
CA CYS A 392 4.88 0.06 -8.97
C CYS A 392 4.96 -0.91 -7.78
N THR A 393 4.62 -2.19 -8.01
CA THR A 393 4.64 -3.21 -6.96
C THR A 393 6.05 -3.66 -6.59
N PRO A 394 6.95 -4.00 -7.55
CA PRO A 394 8.32 -4.33 -7.20
C PRO A 394 9.11 -3.06 -6.84
N GLY A 395 10.04 -3.18 -5.91
CA GLY A 395 10.99 -2.12 -5.55
C GLY A 395 10.77 -1.49 -4.18
N SER A 396 11.48 -0.39 -3.94
CA SER A 396 11.37 0.40 -2.71
C SER A 396 10.09 1.24 -2.72
N LYS A 397 9.70 1.76 -1.54
CA LYS A 397 8.60 2.75 -1.46
C LYS A 397 8.90 3.99 -2.30
N VAL A 398 10.18 4.36 -2.41
CA VAL A 398 10.65 5.49 -3.23
C VAL A 398 10.31 5.23 -4.70
N PHE A 399 10.54 4.01 -5.20
CA PHE A 399 10.14 3.62 -6.55
C PHE A 399 8.63 3.73 -6.76
N SER A 400 7.81 3.24 -5.83
CA SER A 400 6.35 3.33 -5.96
C SER A 400 5.84 4.78 -6.00
N ILE A 401 6.43 5.66 -5.20
CA ILE A 401 6.11 7.10 -5.19
C ILE A 401 6.54 7.75 -6.51
N ALA A 402 7.76 7.49 -6.98
CA ALA A 402 8.26 8.03 -8.24
C ALA A 402 7.43 7.53 -9.45
N ALA A 403 7.00 6.26 -9.43
CA ALA A 403 6.08 5.68 -10.42
C ALA A 403 4.73 6.40 -10.44
N ALA A 404 4.14 6.68 -9.27
CA ALA A 404 2.91 7.46 -9.19
C ALA A 404 3.12 8.91 -9.67
N ILE A 405 4.22 9.55 -9.31
CA ILE A 405 4.54 10.91 -9.77
C ILE A 405 4.73 10.95 -11.29
N ALA A 406 5.35 9.92 -11.87
CA ALA A 406 5.58 9.83 -13.30
C ALA A 406 4.27 9.74 -14.12
N THR A 407 3.15 9.37 -13.51
CA THR A 407 1.83 9.29 -14.18
C THR A 407 0.95 10.53 -13.96
N ILE A 408 1.25 11.38 -12.98
CA ILE A 408 0.42 12.57 -12.69
C ILE A 408 0.29 13.45 -13.92
N ASN A 409 -0.96 13.75 -14.31
CA ASN A 409 -1.31 14.59 -15.45
C ASN A 409 -0.77 14.08 -16.80
N ARG A 410 -0.53 12.77 -16.91
CA ARG A 410 -0.20 12.07 -18.15
C ARG A 410 -1.26 11.02 -18.44
N ALA A 411 -1.29 10.50 -19.67
CA ALA A 411 -2.20 9.39 -19.99
C ALA A 411 -1.61 8.01 -19.61
N VAL A 412 -0.42 7.99 -19.01
CA VAL A 412 0.23 6.78 -18.49
C VAL A 412 -0.48 6.34 -17.21
N THR A 413 -0.70 5.03 -17.04
CA THR A 413 -1.30 4.48 -15.82
C THR A 413 -0.27 3.82 -14.92
N VAL A 414 -0.56 3.73 -13.62
CA VAL A 414 0.26 2.93 -12.68
C VAL A 414 -0.52 1.69 -12.26
N ALA A 415 0.12 0.52 -12.28
CA ALA A 415 -0.43 -0.74 -11.80
C ALA A 415 0.18 -1.11 -10.45
N TYR A 416 -0.64 -1.68 -9.58
CA TYR A 416 -0.24 -2.24 -8.29
C TYR A 416 -0.86 -3.62 -8.11
N VAL A 417 -0.06 -4.59 -7.67
CA VAL A 417 -0.48 -5.95 -7.36
C VAL A 417 -0.58 -6.11 -5.84
N ASN A 418 -1.80 -6.24 -5.33
CA ASN A 418 -2.01 -6.35 -3.89
C ASN A 418 -1.57 -7.73 -3.32
N ASN A 419 -1.63 -7.87 -2.00
CA ASN A 419 -1.24 -9.11 -1.28
C ASN A 419 -2.12 -10.34 -1.60
N ASP A 420 -3.28 -10.11 -2.21
CA ASP A 420 -4.14 -11.17 -2.75
C ASP A 420 -3.85 -11.47 -4.23
N GLY A 421 -2.85 -10.81 -4.82
CA GLY A 421 -2.45 -11.00 -6.22
C GLY A 421 -3.41 -10.40 -7.24
N GLN A 422 -4.28 -9.48 -6.81
CA GLN A 422 -5.14 -8.73 -7.73
C GLN A 422 -4.39 -7.51 -8.23
N VAL A 423 -4.45 -7.29 -9.54
CA VAL A 423 -3.88 -6.11 -10.19
C VAL A 423 -4.94 -5.02 -10.23
N ALA A 424 -4.56 -3.82 -9.80
CA ALA A 424 -5.36 -2.61 -9.94
C ALA A 424 -4.56 -1.56 -10.69
N THR A 425 -5.23 -0.79 -11.56
CA THR A 425 -4.63 0.33 -12.29
C THR A 425 -5.21 1.66 -11.83
N TYR A 426 -4.36 2.66 -11.73
CA TYR A 426 -4.68 3.99 -11.26
C TYR A 426 -4.31 5.02 -12.34
N ASP A 427 -5.20 5.99 -12.51
CA ASP A 427 -5.03 7.16 -13.37
C ASP A 427 -4.75 8.36 -12.47
N GLY A 428 -3.51 8.85 -12.51
CA GLY A 428 -3.06 9.96 -11.68
C GLY A 428 -3.48 11.29 -12.29
N SER A 429 -4.57 11.89 -11.79
CA SER A 429 -4.89 13.28 -12.10
C SER A 429 -4.90 14.11 -10.82
N ILE A 430 -4.15 15.20 -10.82
CA ILE A 430 -4.27 16.22 -9.77
C ILE A 430 -5.11 17.35 -10.35
N ALA A 431 -6.39 17.35 -10.03
CA ALA A 431 -7.21 18.54 -10.19
C ALA A 431 -6.73 19.56 -9.16
N LEU A 432 -5.89 20.51 -9.57
CA LEU A 432 -5.67 21.71 -8.78
C LEU A 432 -7.04 22.39 -8.69
N MET A 433 -7.69 22.29 -7.52
CA MET A 433 -8.90 23.06 -7.24
C MET A 433 -8.52 24.54 -7.39
N ASP A 434 -9.18 25.23 -8.30
CA ASP A 434 -9.13 26.69 -8.31
C ASP A 434 -9.76 27.13 -6.98
N ILE A 435 -8.91 27.48 -6.02
CA ILE A 435 -9.35 28.21 -4.83
C ILE A 435 -9.62 29.62 -5.35
N ASP A 436 -10.88 29.85 -5.75
CA ASP A 436 -11.37 31.19 -6.08
C ASP A 436 -10.95 32.12 -4.93
N THR A 437 -10.09 33.08 -5.26
CA THR A 437 -9.59 34.14 -4.37
C THR A 437 -10.51 35.35 -4.43
#